data_AF-A0AAU3P1M7-F1
#
_entry.id   AF-A0AAU3P1M7-F1
#
_cell.length_a   1.000
_cell.length_b   1.000
_cell.length_c   1.000
_cell.angle_alpha   90.00
_cell.angle_beta   90.00
_cell.angle_gamma   90.00
#
_symmetry.space_group_name_H-M   'P 1'
#
loop_
_entity.id
_entity.type
_entity.pdbx_description
1 polymer ?
#
loop_
_entity_poly.entity_id
_entity_poly.type
_entity_poly.pdbx_seq_one_letter_code
_entity_poly.pdbx_strand_id
1 'polypeptide(L)'
;MQGRDLALATRTCGQQGWDGALFGIHGGHVNVTDGRHVYMRGAVDVSNAPLEEYTLMPTHMRSRFAVRELTEWEPAEPLSFTKGIRTMRMPATPTWMNPWQHGTLLFDLDNDPAQEHPLRDDETELRMLQLLARRMRESDAPRSRFGVWGFPSTVNRPRNTSS
;
A
#
# COMPACT_ATOMS: atom_id res chain seq x y z
N MET A 1 1.53 -8.94 -6.38
CA MET A 1 2.71 -9.34 -5.57
C MET A 1 3.86 -9.66 -6.54
N GLN A 2 4.98 -8.92 -6.48
CA GLN A 2 6.05 -8.99 -7.49
C GLN A 2 7.23 -9.92 -7.15
N GLY A 3 7.28 -10.50 -5.93
CA GLY A 3 8.21 -11.55 -5.54
C GLY A 3 9.65 -11.43 -6.10
N ARG A 4 10.34 -10.32 -5.82
CA ARG A 4 11.75 -10.13 -6.23
C ARG A 4 12.70 -10.52 -5.09
N ASP A 5 13.83 -11.10 -5.45
CA ASP A 5 14.86 -11.51 -4.48
C ASP A 5 15.47 -10.29 -3.76
N LEU A 6 15.40 -10.29 -2.43
CA LEU A 6 15.99 -9.26 -1.58
C LEU A 6 17.51 -9.32 -1.55
N ALA A 7 18.15 -10.46 -1.80
CA ALA A 7 19.61 -10.50 -1.90
C ALA A 7 20.10 -9.75 -3.14
N LEU A 8 19.34 -9.78 -4.23
CA LEU A 8 19.59 -8.91 -5.39
C LEU A 8 19.35 -7.44 -5.02
N ALA A 9 18.34 -7.17 -4.18
CA ALA A 9 18.09 -5.83 -3.64
C ALA A 9 19.28 -5.17 -2.99
N THR A 10 19.84 -5.88 -2.03
CA THR A 10 20.89 -5.34 -1.17
C THR A 10 22.17 -5.12 -1.97
N ARG A 11 22.41 -5.93 -3.01
CA ARG A 11 23.59 -5.82 -3.89
C ARG A 11 23.50 -4.69 -4.91
N THR A 12 22.28 -4.33 -5.34
CA THR A 12 22.05 -3.27 -6.33
C THR A 12 21.35 -2.05 -5.73
N CYS A 13 21.32 -1.94 -4.39
CA CYS A 13 20.77 -0.77 -3.71
C CYS A 13 21.60 0.45 -4.14
N GLY A 14 20.95 1.41 -4.83
CA GLY A 14 21.63 2.56 -5.46
C GLY A 14 22.15 2.34 -6.89
N GLN A 15 21.99 1.15 -7.48
CA GLN A 15 22.28 0.91 -8.91
C GLN A 15 21.03 1.00 -9.79
N GLN A 16 21.22 1.35 -11.08
CA GLN A 16 20.15 1.42 -12.07
C GLN A 16 19.35 0.11 -12.12
N GLY A 17 18.04 0.18 -11.84
CA GLY A 17 17.09 -0.95 -11.87
C GLY A 17 16.35 -1.22 -10.54
N TRP A 18 16.75 -0.57 -9.45
CA TRP A 18 16.06 -0.65 -8.15
C TRP A 18 15.07 0.50 -7.93
N ASP A 19 13.85 0.37 -8.46
CA ASP A 19 12.85 1.45 -8.41
C ASP A 19 12.07 1.55 -7.08
N GLY A 20 12.64 1.09 -5.94
CA GLY A 20 12.05 1.18 -4.60
C GLY A 20 11.15 0.02 -4.16
N ALA A 21 10.86 -0.07 -2.86
CA ALA A 21 10.14 -1.18 -2.22
C ALA A 21 8.88 -0.69 -1.45
N LEU A 22 7.78 -1.42 -1.61
CA LEU A 22 6.50 -1.18 -0.91
C LEU A 22 6.41 -2.08 0.32
N PHE A 23 5.99 -1.52 1.45
CA PHE A 23 5.79 -2.25 2.72
C PHE A 23 4.69 -1.57 3.55
N GLY A 24 4.25 -2.22 4.63
CA GLY A 24 3.22 -1.67 5.50
C GLY A 24 2.53 -2.74 6.32
N ILE A 25 1.48 -2.32 7.03
CA ILE A 25 0.64 -3.18 7.87
C ILE A 25 -0.79 -3.07 7.34
N HIS A 26 -1.54 -4.18 7.32
CA HIS A 26 -2.95 -4.15 6.93
C HIS A 26 -3.74 -3.21 7.86
N GLY A 27 -4.39 -2.19 7.30
CA GLY A 27 -5.10 -1.15 8.06
C GLY A 27 -4.21 -0.06 8.66
N GLY A 28 -2.89 -0.15 8.51
CA GLY A 28 -1.94 0.89 8.93
C GLY A 28 -1.49 1.80 7.78
N HIS A 29 -0.32 2.42 7.95
CA HIS A 29 0.32 3.19 6.88
C HIS A 29 0.69 2.29 5.69
N VAL A 30 0.59 2.85 4.49
CA VAL A 30 1.21 2.28 3.30
C VAL A 30 2.51 3.02 3.04
N ASN A 31 3.60 2.26 2.96
CA ASN A 31 4.95 2.82 3.00
C ASN A 31 5.73 2.47 1.74
N VAL A 32 6.59 3.37 1.32
CA VAL A 32 7.54 3.12 0.23
C VAL A 32 8.91 3.67 0.58
N THR A 33 9.95 3.00 0.08
CA THR A 33 11.32 3.50 0.13
C THR A 33 11.97 3.44 -1.23
N ASP A 34 12.82 4.42 -1.54
CA ASP A 34 13.72 4.43 -2.71
C ASP A 34 15.15 4.01 -2.36
N GLY A 35 15.38 3.60 -1.11
CA GLY A 35 16.70 3.25 -0.55
C GLY A 35 17.31 4.35 0.32
N ARG A 36 16.99 5.62 0.07
CA ARG A 36 17.43 6.76 0.88
C ARG A 36 16.30 7.34 1.71
N HIS A 37 15.13 7.52 1.13
CA HIS A 37 13.97 8.09 1.79
C HIS A 37 12.98 7.00 2.19
N VAL A 38 12.31 7.20 3.32
CA VAL A 38 11.15 6.42 3.74
C VAL A 38 9.94 7.34 3.77
N TYR A 39 8.93 6.99 2.98
CA TYR A 39 7.67 7.71 2.95
C TYR A 39 6.56 6.82 3.50
N MET A 40 5.86 7.30 4.52
CA MET A 40 4.74 6.62 5.17
C MET A 40 3.46 7.42 4.96
N ARG A 41 2.55 6.90 4.13
CA ARG A 41 1.29 7.56 3.83
C ARG A 41 0.21 7.12 4.81
N GLY A 42 -0.29 8.08 5.58
CA GLY A 42 -1.44 7.90 6.46
C GLY A 42 -2.77 7.96 5.70
N ALA A 43 -3.86 7.54 6.35
CA ALA A 43 -5.21 7.74 5.84
C ALA A 43 -5.55 9.24 5.79
N VAL A 44 -6.34 9.67 4.80
CA VAL A 44 -6.77 11.07 4.66
C VAL A 44 -7.77 11.48 5.74
N ASP A 45 -8.50 10.53 6.28
CA ASP A 45 -9.52 10.76 7.31
C ASP A 45 -9.50 9.68 8.38
N VAL A 46 -10.15 10.00 9.51
CA VAL A 46 -10.17 9.15 10.70
C VAL A 46 -10.88 7.80 10.50
N SER A 47 -11.77 7.69 9.51
CA SER A 47 -12.49 6.44 9.27
C SER A 47 -11.57 5.34 8.76
N ASN A 48 -10.49 5.71 8.02
CA ASN A 48 -9.58 4.78 7.37
C ASN A 48 -10.33 3.68 6.58
N ALA A 49 -11.49 4.05 6.02
CA ALA A 49 -12.44 3.15 5.38
C ALA A 49 -12.55 3.47 3.88
N PRO A 50 -12.80 2.46 3.03
CA PRO A 50 -13.08 1.07 3.39
C PRO A 50 -11.82 0.28 3.77
N LEU A 51 -11.97 -0.64 4.72
CA LEU A 51 -10.98 -1.68 5.02
C LEU A 51 -11.61 -3.03 4.71
N GLU A 52 -10.94 -3.85 3.91
CA GLU A 52 -11.43 -5.14 3.40
C GLU A 52 -10.28 -6.14 3.39
N GLU A 53 -10.58 -7.40 3.70
CA GLU A 53 -9.67 -8.53 3.63
C GLU A 53 -9.97 -9.39 2.40
N TYR A 54 -8.92 -10.00 1.84
CA TYR A 54 -9.01 -10.89 0.68
C TYR A 54 -8.34 -12.22 1.04
N THR A 55 -9.10 -13.30 1.15
CA THR A 55 -8.56 -14.60 1.58
C THR A 55 -9.27 -15.79 0.92
N LEU A 56 -8.58 -16.93 0.82
CA LEU A 56 -9.16 -18.25 0.52
C LEU A 56 -9.32 -19.11 1.78
N MET A 57 -8.81 -18.63 2.91
CA MET A 57 -8.82 -19.33 4.21
C MET A 57 -9.54 -18.44 5.23
N PRO A 58 -10.78 -18.78 5.64
CA PRO A 58 -11.61 -17.97 6.52
C PRO A 58 -11.19 -18.07 7.98
N THR A 59 -9.95 -17.67 8.27
CA THR A 59 -9.37 -17.69 9.61
C THR A 59 -8.56 -16.43 9.86
N HIS A 60 -8.77 -15.85 11.04
CA HIS A 60 -7.86 -14.90 11.67
C HIS A 60 -6.59 -15.62 12.12
N MET A 61 -5.53 -14.87 12.45
CA MET A 61 -4.27 -15.45 12.95
C MET A 61 -4.45 -16.36 14.17
N ARG A 62 -5.46 -16.10 15.02
CA ARG A 62 -5.71 -16.82 16.28
C ARG A 62 -7.08 -17.48 16.38
N SER A 63 -7.92 -17.41 15.36
CA SER A 63 -9.29 -17.95 15.40
C SER A 63 -9.86 -18.16 14.01
N ARG A 64 -10.98 -18.87 13.92
CA ARG A 64 -11.82 -18.86 12.71
C ARG A 64 -12.56 -17.52 12.61
N PHE A 65 -13.04 -17.19 11.41
CA PHE A 65 -13.98 -16.07 11.24
C PHE A 65 -15.31 -16.40 11.94
N ALA A 66 -15.93 -15.38 12.52
CA ALA A 66 -17.27 -15.47 13.08
C ALA A 66 -18.31 -15.61 11.95
N VAL A 67 -19.46 -16.21 12.27
CA VAL A 67 -20.56 -16.38 11.30
C VAL A 67 -20.97 -15.06 10.66
N ARG A 68 -21.04 -13.97 11.44
CA ARG A 68 -21.40 -12.63 10.95
C ARG A 68 -20.43 -12.07 9.90
N GLU A 69 -19.12 -12.34 10.04
CA GLU A 69 -18.12 -11.89 9.07
C GLU A 69 -18.28 -12.66 7.75
N LEU A 70 -18.60 -13.96 7.87
CA LEU A 70 -18.85 -14.84 6.74
C LEU A 70 -20.24 -14.69 6.10
N THR A 71 -21.17 -13.93 6.67
CA THR A 71 -22.43 -13.61 5.99
C THR A 71 -22.30 -12.43 5.04
N GLU A 72 -21.30 -11.58 5.24
CA GLU A 72 -21.07 -10.36 4.44
C GLU A 72 -20.02 -10.54 3.33
N TRP A 73 -19.47 -11.75 3.17
CA TRP A 73 -18.46 -11.98 2.16
C TRP A 73 -19.03 -11.98 0.75
N GLU A 74 -18.23 -11.51 -0.18
CA GLU A 74 -18.50 -11.53 -1.61
C GLU A 74 -17.29 -12.10 -2.36
N PRO A 75 -17.48 -12.77 -3.51
CA PRO A 75 -16.35 -13.14 -4.36
C PRO A 75 -15.70 -11.89 -4.96
N ALA A 76 -14.39 -11.77 -4.81
CA ALA A 76 -13.60 -10.76 -5.51
C ALA A 76 -13.21 -11.23 -6.91
N GLU A 77 -13.02 -10.28 -7.83
CA GLU A 77 -12.30 -10.56 -9.08
C GLU A 77 -10.87 -11.03 -8.76
N PRO A 78 -10.31 -11.95 -9.57
CA PRO A 78 -8.95 -12.42 -9.37
C PRO A 78 -7.94 -11.28 -9.42
N LEU A 79 -7.03 -11.25 -8.44
CA LEU A 79 -5.90 -10.34 -8.45
C LEU A 79 -4.83 -10.91 -9.39
N SER A 80 -3.98 -10.04 -9.94
CA SER A 80 -2.87 -10.40 -10.83
C SER A 80 -1.98 -11.54 -10.31
N PHE A 81 -1.88 -11.70 -8.99
CA PHE A 81 -1.05 -12.72 -8.34
C PHE A 81 -1.83 -13.95 -7.85
N THR A 82 -3.16 -13.99 -7.97
CA THR A 82 -3.97 -15.15 -7.54
C THR A 82 -4.15 -16.20 -8.63
N LYS A 83 -3.44 -16.07 -9.76
CA LYS A 83 -3.44 -17.04 -10.88
C LYS A 83 -4.86 -17.35 -11.40
N GLY A 84 -5.72 -16.35 -11.46
CA GLY A 84 -7.11 -16.48 -11.93
C GLY A 84 -8.10 -17.00 -10.88
N ILE A 85 -7.65 -17.30 -9.66
CA ILE A 85 -8.52 -17.76 -8.58
C ILE A 85 -9.16 -16.54 -7.89
N ARG A 86 -10.48 -16.61 -7.69
CA ARG A 86 -11.26 -15.61 -6.93
C ARG A 86 -11.06 -15.80 -5.44
N THR A 87 -10.93 -14.71 -4.70
CA THR A 87 -10.82 -14.71 -3.24
C THR A 87 -12.15 -14.32 -2.59
N MET A 88 -12.31 -14.64 -1.31
CA MET A 88 -13.36 -14.06 -0.48
C MET A 88 -12.95 -12.62 -0.13
N ARG A 89 -13.84 -11.66 -0.38
CA ARG A 89 -13.73 -10.27 0.05
C ARG A 89 -14.76 -9.99 1.12
N MET A 90 -14.34 -9.37 2.23
CA MET A 90 -15.25 -8.92 3.27
C MET A 90 -14.69 -7.69 3.98
N PRO A 91 -15.52 -6.88 4.65
CA PRO A 91 -15.04 -5.80 5.50
C PRO A 91 -14.08 -6.32 6.56
N ALA A 92 -12.95 -5.64 6.75
CA ALA A 92 -12.02 -5.95 7.84
C ALA A 92 -12.37 -5.12 9.08
N THR A 93 -12.05 -5.66 10.24
CA THR A 93 -12.08 -4.87 11.47
C THR A 93 -10.84 -3.98 11.53
N PRO A 94 -10.97 -2.66 11.78
CA PRO A 94 -9.83 -1.78 11.94
C PRO A 94 -8.87 -2.27 13.02
N THR A 95 -7.57 -2.17 12.75
CA THR A 95 -6.53 -2.45 13.74
C THR A 95 -6.52 -1.39 14.84
N TRP A 96 -5.93 -1.73 15.99
CA TRP A 96 -5.78 -0.81 17.13
C TRP A 96 -5.03 0.48 16.78
N MET A 97 -4.17 0.45 15.76
CA MET A 97 -3.36 1.58 15.35
C MET A 97 -3.97 2.23 14.10
N ASN A 98 -4.56 3.41 14.27
CA ASN A 98 -5.13 4.18 13.16
C ASN A 98 -4.05 5.12 12.59
N PRO A 99 -3.62 4.94 11.34
CA PRO A 99 -2.51 5.71 10.76
C PRO A 99 -2.83 7.21 10.63
N TRP A 100 -4.11 7.60 10.60
CA TRP A 100 -4.53 8.99 10.58
C TRP A 100 -4.00 9.78 11.78
N GLN A 101 -3.90 9.15 12.96
CA GLN A 101 -3.44 9.81 14.19
C GLN A 101 -1.97 10.27 14.11
N HIS A 102 -1.15 9.59 13.31
CA HIS A 102 0.26 9.90 13.12
C HIS A 102 0.51 10.72 11.85
N GLY A 103 -0.50 10.89 10.99
CA GLY A 103 -0.39 11.60 9.73
C GLY A 103 0.55 10.92 8.73
N THR A 104 0.97 11.71 7.75
CA THR A 104 1.96 11.32 6.75
C THR A 104 3.35 11.70 7.24
N LEU A 105 4.32 10.80 7.07
CA LEU A 105 5.69 10.97 7.53
C LEU A 105 6.66 10.74 6.36
N LEU A 106 7.75 11.50 6.35
CA LEU A 106 8.85 11.38 5.40
C LEU A 106 10.16 11.44 6.19
N PHE A 107 11.09 10.54 5.89
CA PHE A 107 12.41 10.48 6.54
C PHE A 107 13.52 10.38 5.49
N ASP A 108 14.67 10.98 5.76
CA ASP A 108 15.91 10.82 4.98
C ASP A 108 16.89 9.95 5.76
N LEU A 109 17.06 8.69 5.36
CA LEU A 109 17.86 7.70 6.08
C LEU A 109 19.36 8.00 6.09
N ASP A 110 19.85 8.85 5.17
CA ASP A 110 21.26 9.26 5.17
C ASP A 110 21.56 10.16 6.39
N ASN A 111 20.61 11.02 6.75
CA ASN A 111 20.75 11.99 7.85
C ASN A 111 20.03 11.57 9.13
N ASP A 112 19.01 10.72 9.01
CA ASP A 112 18.17 10.20 10.09
C ASP A 112 17.91 8.69 9.91
N PRO A 113 18.93 7.85 10.10
CA PRO A 113 18.79 6.40 9.95
C PRO A 113 17.85 5.78 10.99
N ALA A 114 17.60 6.47 12.11
CA ALA A 114 16.73 6.03 13.19
C ALA A 114 15.26 6.44 13.00
N GLN A 115 14.94 7.29 12.01
CA GLN A 115 13.59 7.79 11.71
C GLN A 115 12.99 8.58 12.89
N GLU A 116 13.80 9.40 13.55
CA GLU A 116 13.40 10.21 14.70
C GLU A 116 12.90 11.61 14.31
N HIS A 117 13.28 12.10 13.13
CA HIS A 117 13.09 13.48 12.70
C HIS A 117 12.44 13.57 11.31
N PRO A 118 11.10 13.64 11.23
CA PRO A 118 10.39 13.77 9.97
C PRO A 118 10.84 14.97 9.14
N LEU A 119 11.21 14.73 7.89
CA LEU A 119 11.56 15.72 6.89
C LEU A 119 10.30 16.41 6.35
N ARG A 120 10.36 17.73 6.20
CA ARG A 120 9.35 18.54 5.49
C ARG A 120 9.96 19.09 4.21
N ASP A 121 9.71 18.38 3.11
CA ASP A 121 10.14 18.78 1.77
C ASP A 121 9.10 18.34 0.74
N ASP A 122 8.40 19.32 0.16
CA ASP A 122 7.27 19.08 -0.75
C ASP A 122 7.71 18.38 -2.05
N GLU A 123 8.92 18.67 -2.53
CA GLU A 123 9.45 18.06 -3.75
C GLU A 123 9.73 16.57 -3.54
N THR A 124 10.43 16.23 -2.45
CA THR A 124 10.68 14.82 -2.09
C THR A 124 9.39 14.10 -1.75
N GLU A 125 8.45 14.72 -1.01
CA GLU A 125 7.16 14.11 -0.73
C GLU A 125 6.41 13.78 -2.03
N LEU A 126 6.31 14.72 -2.97
CA LEU A 126 5.63 14.49 -4.24
C LEU A 126 6.27 13.34 -5.03
N ARG A 127 7.60 13.30 -5.10
CA ARG A 127 8.34 12.22 -5.76
C ARG A 127 8.08 10.86 -5.13
N MET A 128 8.11 10.78 -3.79
CA MET A 128 7.85 9.55 -3.05
C MET A 128 6.38 9.12 -3.13
N LEU A 129 5.45 10.07 -3.15
CA LEU A 129 4.02 9.83 -3.37
C LEU A 129 3.75 9.24 -4.75
N GLN A 130 4.42 9.74 -5.80
CA GLN A 130 4.32 9.18 -7.15
C GLN A 130 4.90 7.75 -7.21
N LEU A 131 6.03 7.52 -6.56
CA LEU A 131 6.64 6.20 -6.43
C LEU A 131 5.69 5.22 -5.73
N LEU A 132 5.08 5.63 -4.61
CA LEU A 132 4.08 4.85 -3.87
C LEU A 132 2.90 4.47 -4.76
N ALA A 133 2.29 5.46 -5.43
CA ALA A 133 1.15 5.24 -6.32
C ALA A 133 1.47 4.24 -7.44
N ARG A 134 2.66 4.36 -8.05
CA ARG A 134 3.12 3.42 -9.07
C ARG A 134 3.25 2.01 -8.51
N ARG A 135 3.97 1.82 -7.39
CA ARG A 135 4.18 0.51 -6.77
C ARG A 135 2.89 -0.17 -6.31
N MET A 136 1.93 0.59 -5.81
CA MET A 136 0.62 0.08 -5.44
C MET A 136 -0.14 -0.45 -6.66
N ARG A 137 -0.14 0.29 -7.78
CA ARG A 137 -0.78 -0.15 -9.03
C ARG A 137 -0.12 -1.41 -9.58
N GLU A 138 1.20 -1.45 -9.62
CA GLU A 138 1.93 -2.64 -10.09
C GLU A 138 1.77 -3.85 -9.15
N SER A 139 1.38 -3.62 -7.89
CA SER A 139 1.07 -4.68 -6.92
C SER A 139 -0.38 -5.14 -6.99
N ASP A 140 -1.20 -4.50 -7.83
CA ASP A 140 -2.64 -4.71 -7.96
C ASP A 140 -3.38 -4.48 -6.64
N ALA A 141 -3.02 -3.38 -5.96
CA ALA A 141 -3.69 -2.95 -4.75
C ALA A 141 -5.17 -2.64 -5.04
N PRO A 142 -6.11 -2.98 -4.13
CA PRO A 142 -7.53 -2.73 -4.33
C PRO A 142 -7.82 -1.25 -4.60
N ARG A 143 -8.60 -0.98 -5.67
CA ARG A 143 -8.99 0.38 -6.07
C ARG A 143 -9.68 1.17 -4.95
N SER A 144 -10.43 0.46 -4.11
CA SER A 144 -11.13 1.00 -2.94
C SER A 144 -10.20 1.78 -2.00
N ARG A 145 -8.89 1.49 -2.00
CA ARG A 145 -7.94 2.11 -1.07
C ARG A 145 -7.21 3.32 -1.61
N PHE A 146 -7.20 3.51 -2.93
CA PHE A 146 -6.58 4.70 -3.51
C PHE A 146 -7.22 6.00 -2.94
N GLY A 147 -8.55 6.01 -2.76
CA GLY A 147 -9.26 7.12 -2.12
C GLY A 147 -8.86 7.37 -0.66
N VAL A 148 -8.65 6.30 0.13
CA VAL A 148 -8.24 6.37 1.54
C VAL A 148 -6.91 7.09 1.72
N TRP A 149 -6.02 7.01 0.72
CA TRP A 149 -4.72 7.67 0.74
C TRP A 149 -4.67 8.96 -0.10
N GLY A 150 -5.81 9.38 -0.66
CA GLY A 150 -5.94 10.61 -1.45
C GLY A 150 -5.42 10.50 -2.89
N PHE A 151 -5.25 9.30 -3.42
CA PHE A 151 -4.90 9.09 -4.82
C PHE A 151 -6.14 9.11 -5.71
N PRO A 152 -6.07 9.69 -6.93
CA PRO A 152 -7.14 9.57 -7.90
C PRO A 152 -7.34 8.09 -8.28
N SER A 153 -8.59 7.63 -8.22
CA SER A 153 -8.98 6.26 -8.56
C SER A 153 -8.89 5.96 -10.06
N THR A 154 -8.81 7.00 -10.90
CA THR A 154 -8.66 6.91 -12.36
C THR A 154 -7.33 7.51 -12.81
N VAL A 155 -6.57 6.75 -13.61
CA VAL A 155 -5.46 7.30 -14.38
C VAL A 155 -6.08 8.10 -15.52
N ASN A 156 -5.88 9.41 -15.54
CA ASN A 156 -6.08 10.20 -16.76
C ASN A 156 -5.07 9.68 -17.79
N ARG A 157 -5.45 8.69 -18.60
CA ARG A 157 -4.67 8.35 -19.80
C ARG A 157 -4.73 9.60 -20.68
N PRO A 158 -3.59 10.15 -21.14
CA PRO A 158 -3.66 11.19 -22.16
C PRO A 158 -4.49 10.64 -23.32
N ARG A 159 -5.56 11.36 -23.67
CA ARG A 159 -6.35 11.07 -24.86
C ARG A 159 -5.37 11.14 -26.02
N ASN A 160 -5.03 10.00 -26.58
CA ASN A 160 -4.29 9.95 -27.83
C ASN A 160 -5.24 10.53 -28.87
N THR A 161 -5.10 11.82 -29.18
CA THR A 161 -5.78 12.45 -30.30
C THR A 161 -5.09 11.94 -31.55
N SER A 162 -5.59 10.82 -32.07
CA SER A 162 -5.32 10.42 -33.44
C SER A 162 -5.97 11.47 -34.35
N SER A 163 -5.13 12.30 -34.98
CA SER A 163 -5.49 13.03 -36.20
C SER A 163 -5.59 12.07 -37.39
#